data_AF-A0AAW2PA01-F1
#
_entry.id   AF-A0AAW2PA01-F1
#
_cell.length_a   1.000
_cell.length_b   1.000
_cell.length_c   1.000
_cell.angle_alpha   90.00
_cell.angle_beta   90.00
_cell.angle_gamma   90.00
#
_symmetry.space_group_name_H-M   'P 1'
#
loop_
_entity.id
_entity.type
_entity.pdbx_description
1 polymer ?
#
loop_
_entity_poly.entity_id
_entity_poly.type
_entity_poly.pdbx_seq_one_letter_code
_entity_poly.pdbx_strand_id
1 'polypeptide(L)'
;MSNNGEVAQNQNQRWLPKRIILVRHGESMGNKDEGIYGILPDHSIPLSPQGIEQAKQAGTLIRELLDHDSKWKWKVYIYVSPYERTRSTLREIGRAFPKSKVIGAREECRVREQDFGNFQDAKKMKQLKEIRNKFGRFFYRFPEGESGADVYDRVSNFLESLWRDIEMKRFPQERGEEVNLVIVSHGLAIRIFLMRWFRWTVEQFEVLKNPKNCEFRVMQLGGRGEYSLAIHHDDEKLKAWGLSAEMIADQKLRAWGPQKRCEQKEEEEECCMWFDAFFYPQQQQQQQQESSEEDEHENQA
;
A
#
# COMPACT_ATOMS: atom_id res chain seq x y z
N MET A 1 -27.65 -6.93 51.62
CA MET A 1 -27.19 -8.15 50.95
C MET A 1 -26.79 -7.77 49.55
N SER A 2 -25.48 -7.57 49.36
CA SER A 2 -24.88 -7.23 48.09
C SER A 2 -24.91 -8.45 47.18
N ASN A 3 -25.32 -8.29 45.93
CA ASN A 3 -24.88 -9.17 44.86
C ASN A 3 -24.63 -8.32 43.62
N ASN A 4 -23.36 -7.97 43.45
CA ASN A 4 -22.84 -7.22 42.32
C ASN A 4 -22.97 -8.08 41.06
N GLY A 5 -23.76 -7.61 40.10
CA GLY A 5 -23.65 -8.05 38.72
C GLY A 5 -22.35 -7.52 38.13
N GLU A 6 -21.29 -8.32 38.23
CA GLU A 6 -20.12 -8.15 37.34
C GLU A 6 -20.53 -8.65 35.95
N VAL A 7 -21.03 -7.73 35.14
CA VAL A 7 -21.12 -7.90 33.70
C VAL A 7 -19.69 -8.06 33.20
N ALA A 8 -19.35 -9.27 32.74
CA ALA A 8 -18.08 -9.60 32.13
C ALA A 8 -17.79 -8.65 30.95
N GLN A 9 -16.94 -7.64 31.19
CA GLN A 9 -16.31 -6.87 30.13
C GLN A 9 -15.24 -7.73 29.47
N ASN A 10 -15.66 -8.61 28.55
CA ASN A 10 -14.75 -9.33 27.67
C ASN A 10 -15.09 -8.98 26.22
N GLN A 11 -14.75 -7.75 25.80
CA GLN A 11 -14.97 -7.29 24.43
C GLN A 11 -13.65 -7.30 23.65
N ASN A 12 -13.45 -8.38 22.88
CA ASN A 12 -12.79 -8.45 21.58
C ASN A 12 -11.82 -7.29 21.23
N GLN A 13 -10.68 -7.19 21.91
CA GLN A 13 -9.60 -6.36 21.41
C GLN A 13 -8.95 -7.09 20.21
N ARG A 14 -9.43 -6.77 19.00
CA ARG A 14 -8.87 -7.27 17.74
C ARG A 14 -7.39 -6.92 17.72
N TRP A 15 -6.56 -7.94 17.79
CA TRP A 15 -5.12 -7.77 17.73
C TRP A 15 -4.72 -7.60 16.27
N LEU A 16 -4.17 -6.43 15.93
CA LEU A 16 -3.73 -6.08 14.58
C LEU A 16 -2.22 -5.85 14.56
N PRO A 17 -1.52 -6.23 13.49
CA PRO A 17 -0.12 -5.84 13.30
C PRO A 17 0.02 -4.32 13.39
N LYS A 18 1.03 -3.83 14.09
CA LYS A 18 1.29 -2.39 14.22
C LYS A 18 1.48 -1.73 12.85
N ARG A 19 2.20 -2.41 11.95
CA ARG A 19 2.52 -1.91 10.61
C ARG A 19 2.33 -2.99 9.54
N ILE A 20 2.02 -2.52 8.34
CA ILE A 20 2.15 -3.26 7.08
C ILE A 20 3.06 -2.45 6.17
N ILE A 21 4.22 -3.02 5.83
CA ILE A 21 5.27 -2.38 5.05
C ILE A 21 5.28 -3.03 3.66
N LEU A 22 4.83 -2.28 2.66
CA LEU A 22 4.76 -2.74 1.28
C LEU A 22 6.06 -2.34 0.57
N VAL A 23 6.82 -3.31 0.07
CA VAL A 23 8.13 -3.07 -0.55
C VAL A 23 8.10 -3.50 -2.00
N ARG A 24 8.40 -2.59 -2.94
CA ARG A 24 8.62 -2.98 -4.34
C ARG A 24 9.99 -3.64 -4.46
N HIS A 25 10.11 -4.70 -5.27
CA HIS A 25 11.42 -5.29 -5.57
C HIS A 25 12.46 -4.26 -6.09
N GLY A 26 13.74 -4.58 -5.88
CA GLY A 26 14.87 -3.82 -6.45
C GLY A 26 14.90 -3.86 -7.97
N GLU A 27 15.75 -3.05 -8.58
CA GLU A 27 15.90 -3.04 -10.04
C GLU A 27 16.22 -4.45 -10.56
N SER A 28 15.45 -4.91 -11.53
CA SER A 28 15.68 -6.19 -12.21
C SER A 28 16.42 -6.01 -13.53
N MET A 29 17.01 -7.09 -14.04
CA MET A 29 17.61 -7.07 -15.38
C MET A 29 16.59 -6.65 -16.45
N GLY A 30 15.33 -7.04 -16.30
CA GLY A 30 14.23 -6.61 -17.16
C GLY A 30 13.81 -5.14 -16.99
N ASN A 31 14.10 -4.48 -15.87
CA ASN A 31 13.90 -3.02 -15.75
C ASN A 31 14.99 -2.25 -16.48
N LYS A 32 16.20 -2.80 -16.53
CA LYS A 32 17.35 -2.21 -17.23
C LYS A 32 17.26 -2.42 -18.74
N ASP A 33 16.84 -3.60 -19.17
CA ASP A 33 16.71 -3.98 -20.57
C ASP A 33 15.38 -4.73 -20.80
N GLU A 34 14.44 -4.07 -21.50
CA GLU A 34 13.14 -4.67 -21.81
C GLU A 34 13.25 -5.89 -22.73
N GLY A 35 14.37 -6.06 -23.47
CA GLY A 35 14.60 -7.23 -24.31
C GLY A 35 14.67 -8.55 -23.52
N ILE A 36 14.98 -8.48 -22.22
CA ILE A 36 15.06 -9.65 -21.33
C ILE A 36 13.71 -10.39 -21.24
N TYR A 37 12.58 -9.67 -21.28
CA TYR A 37 11.25 -10.31 -21.23
C TYR A 37 10.92 -11.13 -22.48
N GLY A 38 11.71 -11.00 -23.56
CA GLY A 38 11.59 -11.84 -24.75
C GLY A 38 12.40 -13.14 -24.70
N ILE A 39 13.31 -13.28 -23.73
CA ILE A 39 14.24 -14.43 -23.64
C ILE A 39 14.14 -15.19 -22.32
N LEU A 40 13.73 -14.53 -21.23
CA LEU A 40 13.53 -15.13 -19.93
C LEU A 40 12.06 -14.97 -19.50
N PRO A 41 11.45 -16.03 -18.93
CA PRO A 41 10.13 -15.90 -18.33
C PRO A 41 10.14 -14.83 -17.22
N ASP A 42 9.12 -13.96 -17.18
CA ASP A 42 9.09 -12.80 -16.28
C ASP A 42 9.36 -13.17 -14.81
N HIS A 43 8.73 -14.24 -14.33
CA HIS A 43 8.87 -14.72 -12.96
C HIS A 43 10.32 -15.14 -12.58
N SER A 44 11.16 -15.44 -13.57
CA SER A 44 12.54 -15.92 -13.38
C SER A 44 13.60 -14.81 -13.47
N ILE A 45 13.22 -13.59 -13.87
CA ILE A 45 14.18 -12.50 -14.09
C ILE A 45 14.82 -12.06 -12.77
N PRO A 46 16.16 -12.06 -12.66
CA PRO A 46 16.86 -11.71 -11.43
C PRO A 46 17.00 -10.19 -11.24
N LEU A 47 17.46 -9.79 -10.05
CA LEU A 47 17.90 -8.43 -9.79
C LEU A 47 19.15 -8.06 -10.60
N SER A 48 19.28 -6.77 -10.93
CA SER A 48 20.55 -6.20 -11.36
C SER A 48 21.49 -6.02 -10.15
N PRO A 49 22.80 -5.82 -10.36
CA PRO A 49 23.72 -5.48 -9.27
C PRO A 49 23.28 -4.23 -8.48
N GLN A 50 22.70 -3.23 -9.15
CA GLN A 50 22.13 -2.05 -8.50
C GLN A 50 20.89 -2.41 -7.67
N GLY A 51 20.02 -3.30 -8.17
CA GLY A 51 18.86 -3.79 -7.43
C GLY A 51 19.22 -4.51 -6.13
N ILE A 52 20.36 -5.22 -6.10
CA ILE A 52 20.90 -5.85 -4.89
C ILE A 52 21.25 -4.78 -3.85
N GLU A 53 21.97 -3.72 -4.27
CA GLU A 53 22.38 -2.65 -3.35
C GLU A 53 21.18 -1.84 -2.83
N GLN A 54 20.22 -1.54 -3.71
CA GLN A 54 18.94 -0.95 -3.33
C GLN A 54 18.22 -1.77 -2.26
N ALA A 55 18.23 -3.11 -2.38
CA ALA A 55 17.56 -3.99 -1.43
C ALA A 55 18.26 -4.04 -0.07
N LYS A 56 19.60 -4.00 -0.03
CA LYS A 56 20.35 -3.85 1.24
C LYS A 56 20.00 -2.56 1.95
N GLN A 57 20.02 -1.44 1.21
CA GLN A 57 19.69 -0.13 1.77
C GLN A 57 18.25 -0.09 2.31
N ALA A 58 17.29 -0.64 1.56
CA ALA A 58 15.92 -0.76 2.03
C ALA A 58 15.81 -1.60 3.32
N GLY A 59 16.57 -2.70 3.43
CA GLY A 59 16.66 -3.49 4.65
C GLY A 59 17.11 -2.67 5.86
N THR A 60 18.17 -1.88 5.70
CA THR A 60 18.67 -0.97 6.74
C THR A 60 17.63 0.05 7.15
N LEU A 61 17.02 0.75 6.20
CA LEU A 61 16.01 1.78 6.48
C LEU A 61 14.75 1.22 7.16
N ILE A 62 14.28 0.03 6.73
CA ILE A 62 13.13 -0.61 7.37
C ILE A 62 13.48 -1.01 8.81
N ARG A 63 14.69 -1.52 9.06
CA ARG A 63 15.13 -1.84 10.43
C ARG A 63 15.20 -0.57 11.28
N GLU A 64 15.80 0.51 10.79
CA GLU A 64 15.87 1.79 11.51
C GLU A 64 14.48 2.30 11.88
N LEU A 65 13.52 2.23 10.95
CA LEU A 65 12.13 2.59 11.20
C LEU A 65 11.50 1.79 12.34
N LEU A 66 11.82 0.49 12.44
CA LEU A 66 11.30 -0.37 13.51
C LEU A 66 12.04 -0.16 14.85
N ASP A 67 13.34 0.13 14.79
CA ASP A 67 14.16 0.39 15.99
C ASP A 67 13.83 1.75 16.64
N HIS A 68 13.41 2.75 15.86
CA HIS A 68 13.04 4.07 16.38
C HIS A 68 11.79 4.07 17.27
N ASP A 69 10.85 3.13 17.10
CA ASP A 69 9.69 2.97 17.98
C ASP A 69 10.07 2.11 19.20
N SER A 70 10.97 2.67 20.02
CA SER A 70 11.66 1.99 21.13
C SER A 70 10.78 1.59 22.32
N LYS A 71 9.49 1.95 22.30
CA LYS A 71 8.56 1.67 23.40
C LYS A 71 8.29 0.17 23.57
N TRP A 72 8.34 -0.59 22.48
CA TRP A 72 8.01 -2.01 22.47
C TRP A 72 9.05 -2.81 21.70
N LYS A 73 9.20 -4.08 22.05
CA LYS A 73 9.99 -4.99 21.21
C LYS A 73 9.21 -5.21 19.91
N TRP A 74 9.87 -5.16 18.77
CA TRP A 74 9.20 -5.48 17.50
C TRP A 74 9.57 -6.88 16.98
N LYS A 75 8.67 -7.46 16.20
CA LYS A 75 8.84 -8.68 15.41
C LYS A 75 8.34 -8.45 13.98
N VAL A 76 8.87 -9.20 13.02
CA VAL A 76 8.43 -9.15 11.62
C VAL A 76 7.92 -10.51 11.11
N TYR A 77 6.84 -10.48 10.34
CA TYR A 77 6.40 -11.61 9.52
C TYR A 77 6.37 -11.17 8.05
N ILE A 78 6.83 -12.03 7.14
CA ILE A 78 7.12 -11.63 5.77
C ILE A 78 6.25 -12.40 4.77
N TYR A 79 5.64 -11.66 3.85
CA TYR A 79 5.07 -12.18 2.61
C TYR A 79 5.93 -11.78 1.43
N VAL A 80 6.15 -12.69 0.49
CA VAL A 80 6.94 -12.41 -0.71
C VAL A 80 6.30 -13.01 -1.95
N SER A 81 6.25 -12.26 -3.04
CA SER A 81 5.88 -12.83 -4.34
C SER A 81 6.89 -13.92 -4.75
N PRO A 82 6.45 -15.00 -5.42
CA PRO A 82 7.32 -16.10 -5.81
C PRO A 82 8.34 -15.74 -6.91
N TYR A 83 8.30 -14.53 -7.47
CA TYR A 83 9.19 -14.11 -8.54
C TYR A 83 10.64 -13.98 -8.04
N GLU A 84 11.63 -14.30 -8.87
CA GLU A 84 13.02 -14.32 -8.45
C GLU A 84 13.51 -12.94 -8.00
N ARG A 85 13.11 -11.85 -8.68
CA ARG A 85 13.44 -10.48 -8.26
C ARG A 85 12.91 -10.11 -6.86
N THR A 86 11.72 -10.57 -6.48
CA THR A 86 11.17 -10.33 -5.14
C THR A 86 11.84 -11.21 -4.10
N ARG A 87 12.13 -12.47 -4.42
CA ARG A 87 12.89 -13.38 -3.54
C ARG A 87 14.31 -12.89 -3.30
N SER A 88 15.00 -12.45 -4.34
CA SER A 88 16.32 -11.79 -4.29
C SER A 88 16.29 -10.53 -3.42
N THR A 89 15.26 -9.69 -3.59
CA THR A 89 15.10 -8.48 -2.76
C THR A 89 14.93 -8.83 -1.29
N LEU A 90 14.08 -9.83 -0.99
CA LEU A 90 13.91 -10.33 0.38
C LEU A 90 15.21 -10.90 0.96
N ARG A 91 16.03 -11.60 0.17
CA ARG A 91 17.32 -12.13 0.66
C ARG A 91 18.22 -11.03 1.20
N GLU A 92 18.26 -9.87 0.53
CA GLU A 92 19.08 -8.74 0.96
C GLU A 92 18.45 -7.94 2.10
N ILE A 93 17.13 -7.69 2.04
CA ILE A 93 16.38 -7.05 3.14
C ILE A 93 16.48 -7.88 4.42
N GLY A 94 16.32 -9.21 4.30
CA GLY A 94 16.34 -10.17 5.40
C GLY A 94 17.65 -10.16 6.19
N ARG A 95 18.79 -9.83 5.55
CA ARG A 95 20.11 -9.74 6.21
C ARG A 95 20.20 -8.61 7.24
N ALA A 96 19.36 -7.58 7.12
CA ALA A 96 19.31 -6.50 8.11
C ALA A 96 18.64 -6.95 9.43
N PHE A 97 17.81 -8.00 9.39
CA PHE A 97 17.04 -8.46 10.56
C PHE A 97 17.78 -9.58 11.30
N PRO A 98 17.99 -9.47 12.62
CA PRO A 98 18.47 -10.61 13.39
C PRO A 98 17.40 -11.70 13.41
N LYS A 99 17.81 -12.97 13.34
CA LYS A 99 16.89 -14.12 13.29
C LYS A 99 15.86 -14.13 14.42
N SER A 100 16.23 -13.65 15.61
CA SER A 100 15.35 -13.54 16.78
C SER A 100 14.18 -12.56 16.58
N LYS A 101 14.25 -11.65 15.61
CA LYS A 101 13.20 -10.69 15.27
C LYS A 101 12.25 -11.16 14.18
N VAL A 102 12.57 -12.25 13.48
CA VAL A 102 11.78 -12.77 12.36
C VAL A 102 10.90 -13.92 12.85
N ILE A 103 9.58 -13.73 12.80
CA ILE A 103 8.59 -14.78 13.12
C ILE A 103 8.60 -15.86 12.05
N GLY A 104 8.62 -15.44 10.78
CA GLY A 104 8.60 -16.33 9.63
C GLY A 104 8.47 -15.56 8.32
N ALA A 105 8.59 -16.31 7.22
CA ALA A 105 8.37 -15.80 5.87
C ALA A 105 7.61 -16.86 5.07
N ARG A 106 6.67 -16.42 4.22
CA ARG A 106 6.00 -17.30 3.26
C ARG A 106 5.90 -16.67 1.87
N GLU A 107 5.97 -17.53 0.85
CA GLU A 107 5.61 -17.12 -0.50
C GLU A 107 4.09 -16.91 -0.61
N GLU A 108 3.69 -15.90 -1.36
CA GLU A 108 2.30 -15.58 -1.63
C GLU A 108 2.14 -15.26 -3.13
N CYS A 109 1.60 -16.23 -3.88
CA CYS A 109 1.44 -16.11 -5.33
C CYS A 109 0.51 -14.96 -5.71
N ARG A 110 -0.48 -14.61 -4.88
CA ARG A 110 -1.47 -13.58 -5.19
C ARG A 110 -0.94 -12.15 -5.12
N VAL A 111 0.28 -11.94 -4.61
CA VAL A 111 0.95 -10.62 -4.62
C VAL A 111 2.01 -10.49 -5.73
N ARG A 112 1.96 -11.33 -6.77
CA ARG A 112 2.81 -11.22 -7.98
C ARG A 112 2.44 -10.01 -8.86
N GLU A 113 3.32 -9.65 -9.80
CA GLU A 113 3.05 -8.57 -10.77
C GLU A 113 1.90 -8.92 -11.72
N GLN A 114 1.29 -7.90 -12.32
CA GLN A 114 0.38 -8.08 -13.46
C GLN A 114 1.04 -8.95 -14.53
N ASP A 115 0.33 -9.97 -14.99
CA ASP A 115 0.75 -10.76 -16.13
C ASP A 115 0.58 -9.95 -17.43
N PHE A 116 1.63 -9.90 -18.25
CA PHE A 116 1.61 -9.24 -19.56
C PHE A 116 1.55 -10.24 -20.72
N GLY A 117 1.24 -11.50 -20.43
CA GLY A 117 1.33 -12.64 -21.34
C GLY A 117 2.68 -13.35 -21.22
N ASN A 118 2.95 -14.24 -22.17
CA ASN A 118 4.15 -15.08 -22.20
C ASN A 118 5.44 -14.27 -22.51
N PHE A 119 6.18 -14.63 -23.55
CA PHE A 119 7.34 -13.83 -23.96
C PHE A 119 6.90 -12.52 -24.61
N GLN A 120 7.60 -11.45 -24.25
CA GLN A 120 7.25 -10.09 -24.66
C GLN A 120 8.13 -9.61 -25.81
N ASP A 121 7.54 -9.36 -26.97
CA ASP A 121 8.17 -8.60 -28.04
C ASP A 121 8.18 -7.10 -27.66
N ALA A 122 9.36 -6.49 -27.58
CA ALA A 122 9.52 -5.11 -27.13
C ALA A 122 8.73 -4.09 -27.97
N LYS A 123 8.66 -4.27 -29.31
CA LYS A 123 7.92 -3.35 -30.19
C LYS A 123 6.41 -3.50 -29.97
N LYS A 124 5.93 -4.74 -29.91
CA LYS A 124 4.51 -5.02 -29.64
C LYS A 124 4.12 -4.51 -28.26
N MET A 125 4.95 -4.75 -27.24
CA MET A 125 4.69 -4.28 -25.88
C MET A 125 4.66 -2.76 -25.78
N LYS A 126 5.50 -2.05 -26.52
CA LYS A 126 5.45 -0.59 -26.59
C LYS A 126 4.08 -0.11 -27.10
N GLN A 127 3.60 -0.69 -28.20
CA GLN A 127 2.28 -0.36 -28.77
C GLN A 127 1.15 -0.69 -27.79
N LEU A 128 1.19 -1.85 -27.14
CA LEU A 128 0.18 -2.23 -26.14
C LEU A 128 0.18 -1.28 -24.93
N LYS A 129 1.35 -0.85 -24.45
CA LYS A 129 1.48 0.15 -23.37
C LYS A 129 0.88 1.50 -23.78
N GLU A 130 1.06 1.92 -25.03
CA GLU A 130 0.47 3.17 -25.56
C GLU A 130 -1.07 3.08 -25.65
N ILE A 131 -1.60 1.95 -26.13
CA ILE A 131 -3.05 1.71 -26.16
C ILE A 131 -3.61 1.70 -24.75
N ARG A 132 -2.96 0.98 -23.82
CA ARG A 132 -3.34 0.97 -22.40
C ARG A 132 -3.42 2.37 -21.81
N ASN A 133 -2.44 3.23 -22.10
CA ASN A 133 -2.42 4.58 -21.55
C ASN A 133 -3.61 5.43 -22.05
N LYS A 134 -4.16 5.13 -23.24
CA LYS A 134 -5.39 5.76 -23.75
C LYS A 134 -6.66 5.13 -23.19
N PHE A 135 -6.65 3.81 -22.96
CA PHE A 135 -7.82 3.05 -22.49
C PHE A 135 -8.06 3.19 -20.97
N GLY A 136 -6.99 3.31 -20.19
CA GLY A 136 -7.01 3.21 -18.72
C GLY A 136 -6.27 1.97 -18.23
N ARG A 137 -5.47 2.10 -17.18
CA ARG A 137 -4.58 1.04 -16.69
C ARG A 137 -5.32 -0.04 -15.93
N PHE A 138 -6.45 0.29 -15.31
CA PHE A 138 -7.20 -0.62 -14.45
C PHE A 138 -7.96 -1.68 -15.26
N PHE A 139 -8.67 -1.27 -16.31
CA PHE A 139 -9.52 -2.19 -17.09
C PHE A 139 -8.85 -2.77 -18.34
N TYR A 140 -7.75 -2.17 -18.83
CA TYR A 140 -7.07 -2.71 -20.00
C TYR A 140 -6.46 -4.08 -19.71
N ARG A 141 -6.88 -5.09 -20.48
CA ARG A 141 -6.32 -6.45 -20.43
C ARG A 141 -5.28 -6.64 -21.53
N PHE A 142 -4.08 -7.06 -21.14
CA PHE A 142 -3.07 -7.46 -22.12
C PHE A 142 -3.47 -8.77 -22.81
N PRO A 143 -3.16 -8.96 -24.11
CA PRO A 143 -3.36 -10.24 -24.77
C PRO A 143 -2.67 -11.38 -24.00
N GLU A 144 -3.41 -12.44 -23.67
CA GLU A 144 -2.94 -13.58 -22.85
C GLU A 144 -2.44 -13.20 -21.44
N GLY A 145 -2.69 -11.97 -20.99
CA GLY A 145 -2.28 -11.47 -19.69
C GLY A 145 -3.46 -11.07 -18.80
N GLU A 146 -3.16 -10.25 -17.81
CA GLU A 146 -4.10 -9.73 -16.82
C GLU A 146 -4.48 -8.27 -17.13
N SER A 147 -5.66 -7.86 -16.68
CA SER A 147 -6.01 -6.46 -16.43
C SER A 147 -5.71 -6.08 -14.97
N GLY A 148 -5.74 -4.79 -14.65
CA GLY A 148 -5.69 -4.34 -13.25
C GLY A 148 -6.85 -4.89 -12.40
N ALA A 149 -8.03 -5.07 -13.00
CA ALA A 149 -9.18 -5.71 -12.34
C ALA A 149 -8.90 -7.19 -11.98
N ASP A 150 -8.25 -7.94 -12.87
CA ASP A 150 -7.86 -9.33 -12.56
C ASP A 150 -6.86 -9.38 -11.39
N VAL A 151 -5.94 -8.40 -11.32
CA VAL A 151 -5.02 -8.23 -10.19
C VAL A 151 -5.77 -7.86 -8.91
N TYR A 152 -6.81 -7.01 -9.01
CA TYR A 152 -7.67 -6.60 -7.89
C TYR A 152 -8.35 -7.80 -7.22
N ASP A 153 -8.88 -8.73 -8.00
CA ASP A 153 -9.58 -9.90 -7.46
C ASP A 153 -8.64 -10.83 -6.68
N ARG A 154 -7.46 -11.15 -7.24
CA ARG A 154 -6.50 -12.01 -6.52
C ARG A 154 -5.91 -11.33 -5.28
N VAL A 155 -5.67 -10.03 -5.33
CA VAL A 155 -5.19 -9.28 -4.15
C VAL A 155 -6.29 -9.20 -3.09
N SER A 156 -7.55 -9.02 -3.48
CA SER A 156 -8.70 -9.10 -2.57
C SER A 156 -8.75 -10.45 -1.85
N ASN A 157 -8.60 -11.56 -2.58
CA ASN A 157 -8.54 -12.90 -1.99
C ASN A 157 -7.35 -13.09 -1.03
N PHE A 158 -6.20 -12.46 -1.31
CA PHE A 158 -5.07 -12.43 -0.37
C PHE A 158 -5.42 -11.69 0.92
N LEU A 159 -6.08 -10.54 0.82
CA LEU A 159 -6.49 -9.77 1.99
C LEU A 159 -7.43 -10.57 2.91
N GLU A 160 -8.39 -11.32 2.36
CA GLU A 160 -9.24 -12.21 3.16
C GLU A 160 -8.42 -13.26 3.94
N SER A 161 -7.40 -13.83 3.29
CA SER A 161 -6.50 -14.78 3.96
C SER A 161 -5.64 -14.11 5.03
N LEU A 162 -5.17 -12.89 4.75
CA LEU A 162 -4.40 -12.08 5.69
C LEU A 162 -5.22 -11.75 6.93
N TRP A 163 -6.45 -11.26 6.76
CA TRP A 163 -7.37 -11.00 7.87
C TRP A 163 -7.62 -12.24 8.71
N ARG A 164 -7.84 -13.39 8.07
CA ARG A 164 -8.00 -14.66 8.78
C ARG A 164 -6.74 -15.05 9.56
N ASP A 165 -5.56 -14.85 9.01
CA ASP A 165 -4.30 -15.15 9.71
C ASP A 165 -4.12 -14.24 10.94
N ILE A 166 -4.51 -12.96 10.84
CA ILE A 166 -4.53 -12.00 11.95
C ILE A 166 -5.52 -12.43 13.03
N GLU A 167 -6.77 -12.73 12.66
CA GLU A 167 -7.82 -13.16 13.58
C GLU A 167 -7.49 -14.48 14.30
N MET A 168 -6.88 -15.42 13.58
CA MET A 168 -6.39 -16.69 14.13
C MET A 168 -5.08 -16.56 14.92
N LYS A 169 -4.55 -15.35 15.12
CA LYS A 169 -3.30 -15.07 15.86
C LYS A 169 -2.12 -15.91 15.38
N ARG A 170 -1.97 -16.10 14.07
CA ARG A 170 -0.91 -16.93 13.47
C ARG A 170 0.48 -16.28 13.50
N PHE A 171 0.59 -15.06 13.98
CA PHE A 171 1.84 -14.35 14.23
C PHE A 171 2.09 -14.35 15.75
N PRO A 172 2.78 -15.38 16.29
CA PRO A 172 3.02 -15.46 17.72
C PRO A 172 3.82 -14.24 18.19
N GLN A 173 3.38 -13.68 19.32
CA GLN A 173 4.00 -12.54 19.97
C GLN A 173 3.99 -12.77 21.48
N GLU A 174 5.00 -12.24 22.17
CA GLU A 174 4.98 -12.14 23.63
C GLU A 174 4.30 -10.84 24.08
N ARG A 175 3.95 -10.75 25.37
CA ARG A 175 3.39 -9.52 25.93
C ARG A 175 4.43 -8.39 25.78
N GLY A 176 4.01 -7.29 25.16
CA GLY A 176 4.88 -6.14 24.89
C GLY A 176 5.72 -6.27 23.62
N GLU A 177 5.35 -7.21 22.73
CA GLU A 177 5.86 -7.24 21.36
C GLU A 177 4.84 -6.66 20.37
N GLU A 178 5.33 -5.88 19.41
CA GLU A 178 4.57 -5.41 18.25
C GLU A 178 4.93 -6.24 17.02
N VAL A 179 3.91 -6.73 16.30
CA VAL A 179 4.12 -7.43 15.02
C VAL A 179 4.01 -6.44 13.86
N ASN A 180 4.93 -6.56 12.92
CA ASN A 180 4.96 -5.77 11.69
C ASN A 180 4.99 -6.74 10.51
N LEU A 181 4.15 -6.50 9.51
CA LEU A 181 4.13 -7.29 8.29
C LEU A 181 4.99 -6.61 7.23
N VAL A 182 5.83 -7.39 6.55
CA VAL A 182 6.60 -6.91 5.39
C VAL A 182 6.13 -7.68 4.17
N ILE A 183 5.67 -6.98 3.13
CA ILE A 183 5.16 -7.57 1.90
C ILE A 183 6.06 -7.14 0.74
N VAL A 184 6.92 -8.06 0.27
CA VAL A 184 7.81 -7.81 -0.87
C VAL A 184 7.10 -8.21 -2.17
N SER A 185 6.77 -7.21 -2.98
CA SER A 185 5.86 -7.34 -4.14
C SER A 185 6.31 -6.41 -5.29
N HIS A 186 5.37 -6.00 -6.13
CA HIS A 186 5.59 -5.35 -7.42
C HIS A 186 4.80 -4.05 -7.54
N GLY A 187 5.05 -3.29 -8.61
CA GLY A 187 4.56 -1.92 -8.72
C GLY A 187 3.04 -1.83 -8.76
N LEU A 188 2.40 -2.58 -9.67
CA LEU A 188 0.94 -2.54 -9.80
C LEU A 188 0.26 -3.23 -8.61
N ALA A 189 0.77 -4.38 -8.20
CA ALA A 189 0.22 -5.15 -7.08
C ALA A 189 0.15 -4.33 -5.78
N ILE A 190 1.19 -3.52 -5.47
CA ILE A 190 1.18 -2.62 -4.31
C ILE A 190 0.11 -1.53 -4.43
N ARG A 191 -0.06 -0.93 -5.61
CA ARG A 191 -1.11 0.09 -5.81
C ARG A 191 -2.50 -0.51 -5.66
N ILE A 192 -2.72 -1.71 -6.20
CA ILE A 192 -3.98 -2.43 -6.09
C ILE A 192 -4.24 -2.84 -4.64
N PHE A 193 -3.22 -3.28 -3.91
CA PHE A 193 -3.32 -3.54 -2.47
C PHE A 193 -3.81 -2.30 -1.73
N LEU A 194 -3.21 -1.13 -1.97
CA LEU A 194 -3.61 0.12 -1.34
C LEU A 194 -5.03 0.55 -1.73
N MET A 195 -5.36 0.47 -3.02
CA MET A 195 -6.71 0.74 -3.52
C MET A 195 -7.75 -0.12 -2.81
N ARG A 196 -7.52 -1.44 -2.75
CA ARG A 196 -8.44 -2.38 -2.10
C ARG A 196 -8.51 -2.17 -0.59
N TRP A 197 -7.41 -1.82 0.05
CA TRP A 197 -7.34 -1.58 1.49
C TRP A 197 -8.09 -0.32 1.90
N PHE A 198 -7.82 0.79 1.20
CA PHE A 198 -8.41 2.10 1.50
C PHE A 198 -9.73 2.37 0.76
N ARG A 199 -10.20 1.39 -0.02
CA ARG A 199 -11.44 1.48 -0.81
C ARG A 199 -11.43 2.66 -1.78
N TRP A 200 -10.26 2.97 -2.33
CA TRP A 200 -10.13 4.02 -3.35
C TRP A 200 -10.86 3.63 -4.63
N THR A 201 -11.42 4.63 -5.30
CA THR A 201 -12.13 4.43 -6.56
C THR A 201 -11.16 4.08 -7.69
N VAL A 202 -11.69 3.68 -8.85
CA VAL A 202 -10.86 3.40 -10.03
C VAL A 202 -10.16 4.68 -10.51
N GLU A 203 -10.85 5.82 -10.48
CA GLU A 203 -10.32 7.12 -10.88
C GLU A 203 -9.16 7.55 -9.98
N GLN A 204 -9.33 7.39 -8.66
CA GLN A 204 -8.26 7.61 -7.68
C GLN A 204 -7.08 6.66 -7.90
N PHE A 205 -7.34 5.40 -8.29
CA PHE A 205 -6.28 4.45 -8.60
C PHE A 205 -5.49 4.82 -9.86
N GLU A 206 -6.15 5.29 -10.92
CA GLU A 206 -5.52 5.57 -12.23
C GLU A 206 -4.42 6.64 -12.11
N VAL A 207 -4.60 7.63 -11.25
CA VAL A 207 -3.63 8.71 -11.00
C VAL A 207 -2.44 8.29 -10.12
N LEU A 208 -2.52 7.15 -9.43
CA LEU A 208 -1.42 6.68 -8.59
C LEU A 208 -0.17 6.37 -9.42
N LYS A 209 1.00 6.69 -8.85
CA LYS A 209 2.30 6.34 -9.42
C LYS A 209 2.83 5.06 -8.81
N ASN A 210 3.49 4.26 -9.64
CA ASN A 210 4.19 3.06 -9.18
C ASN A 210 5.31 3.48 -8.20
N PRO A 211 5.49 2.76 -7.07
CA PRO A 211 6.68 2.94 -6.23
C PRO A 211 7.95 2.75 -7.06
N LYS A 212 9.04 3.45 -6.75
CA LYS A 212 10.37 3.20 -7.33
C LYS A 212 10.92 1.84 -6.85
N ASN A 213 11.96 1.33 -7.50
CA ASN A 213 12.60 0.08 -7.07
C ASN A 213 13.11 0.19 -5.63
N CYS A 214 12.82 -0.82 -4.80
CA CYS A 214 13.04 -0.81 -3.35
C CYS A 214 12.41 0.34 -2.55
N GLU A 215 11.54 1.15 -3.16
CA GLU A 215 10.70 2.07 -2.39
C GLU A 215 9.70 1.25 -1.58
N PHE A 216 9.55 1.59 -0.30
CA PHE A 216 8.58 1.00 0.58
C PHE A 216 7.55 2.03 1.07
N ARG A 217 6.31 1.57 1.26
CA ARG A 217 5.21 2.35 1.82
C ARG A 217 4.78 1.72 3.12
N VAL A 218 4.61 2.54 4.14
CA VAL A 218 4.33 2.10 5.51
C VAL A 218 2.90 2.49 5.85
N MET A 219 2.09 1.47 6.08
CA MET A 219 0.76 1.62 6.66
C MET A 219 0.89 1.30 8.15
N GLN A 220 0.57 2.26 9.02
CA GLN A 220 0.61 2.04 10.46
C GLN A 220 -0.78 2.22 11.06
N LEU A 221 -1.10 1.40 12.07
CA LEU A 221 -2.33 1.53 12.84
C LEU A 221 -2.33 2.86 13.61
N GLY A 222 -3.28 3.74 13.29
CA GLY A 222 -3.54 5.01 13.96
C GLY A 222 -4.31 4.85 15.27
N GLY A 223 -4.57 5.98 15.95
CA GLY A 223 -5.18 5.99 17.29
C GLY A 223 -6.59 5.39 17.35
N ARG A 224 -7.31 5.35 16.22
CA ARG A 224 -8.68 4.80 16.10
C ARG A 224 -8.71 3.32 15.69
N GLY A 225 -7.56 2.67 15.53
CA GLY A 225 -7.50 1.27 15.08
C GLY A 225 -7.64 1.10 13.57
N GLU A 226 -7.41 2.16 12.79
CA GLU A 226 -7.37 2.12 11.33
C GLU A 226 -5.94 2.33 10.82
N TYR A 227 -5.57 1.67 9.73
CA TYR A 227 -4.27 1.89 9.12
C TYR A 227 -4.24 3.23 8.37
N SER A 228 -3.09 3.90 8.37
CA SER A 228 -2.85 5.12 7.63
C SER A 228 -1.44 5.17 7.04
N LEU A 229 -1.30 5.80 5.87
CA LEU A 229 -0.03 6.20 5.29
C LEU A 229 0.53 7.50 5.90
N ALA A 230 -0.30 8.39 6.44
CA ALA A 230 0.11 9.73 6.87
C ALA A 230 1.01 9.75 8.13
N ILE A 231 1.16 8.61 8.81
CA ILE A 231 2.01 8.52 10.02
C ILE A 231 3.51 8.59 9.69
N HIS A 232 3.92 8.03 8.54
CA HIS A 232 5.33 7.94 8.14
C HIS A 232 5.65 8.70 6.84
N HIS A 233 4.64 9.27 6.19
CA HIS A 233 4.76 9.92 4.89
C HIS A 233 4.07 11.27 4.95
N ASP A 234 4.82 12.34 4.65
CA ASP A 234 4.29 13.70 4.58
C ASP A 234 3.40 13.93 3.35
N ASP A 235 2.67 15.04 3.35
CA ASP A 235 1.75 15.41 2.27
C ASP A 235 2.44 15.51 0.91
N GLU A 236 3.67 16.04 0.86
CA GLU A 236 4.42 16.17 -0.39
C GLU A 236 4.72 14.80 -0.99
N LYS A 237 5.12 13.85 -0.17
CA LYS A 237 5.37 12.46 -0.55
C LYS A 237 4.10 11.77 -1.02
N LEU A 238 2.99 11.95 -0.31
CA LEU A 238 1.69 11.39 -0.69
C LEU A 238 1.19 11.98 -2.03
N LYS A 239 1.30 13.29 -2.22
CA LYS A 239 1.01 13.97 -3.50
C LYS A 239 1.92 13.46 -4.61
N ALA A 240 3.21 13.26 -4.33
CA ALA A 240 4.16 12.72 -5.31
C ALA A 240 3.78 11.31 -5.76
N TRP A 241 3.13 10.51 -4.90
CA TRP A 241 2.56 9.21 -5.24
C TRP A 241 1.24 9.25 -6.00
N GLY A 242 0.65 10.44 -6.17
CA GLY A 242 -0.59 10.66 -6.91
C GLY A 242 -1.84 10.65 -6.03
N LEU A 243 -1.73 10.74 -4.71
CA LEU A 243 -2.92 10.90 -3.85
C LEU A 243 -3.50 12.30 -4.02
N SER A 244 -4.82 12.39 -4.18
CA SER A 244 -5.54 13.67 -4.19
C SER A 244 -5.58 14.30 -2.79
N ALA A 245 -5.97 15.57 -2.70
CA ALA A 245 -6.14 16.26 -1.42
C ALA A 245 -7.13 15.52 -0.51
N GLU A 246 -8.23 15.02 -1.07
CA GLU A 246 -9.22 14.20 -0.38
C GLU A 246 -8.63 12.91 0.20
N MET A 247 -7.90 12.15 -0.63
CA MET A 247 -7.25 10.91 -0.18
C MET A 247 -6.27 11.19 0.95
N ILE A 248 -5.50 12.29 0.86
CA ILE A 248 -4.57 12.69 1.92
C ILE A 248 -5.33 13.03 3.20
N ALA A 249 -6.41 13.81 3.11
CA ALA A 249 -7.24 14.15 4.26
C ALA A 249 -7.81 12.90 4.96
N ASP A 250 -8.30 11.91 4.21
CA ASP A 250 -8.72 10.60 4.74
C ASP A 250 -7.56 9.89 5.46
N GLN A 251 -6.35 9.87 4.87
CA GLN A 251 -5.19 9.28 5.54
C GLN A 251 -4.85 9.99 6.86
N LYS A 252 -4.93 11.33 6.92
CA LYS A 252 -4.72 12.08 8.16
C LYS A 252 -5.78 11.78 9.22
N LEU A 253 -7.05 11.70 8.81
CA LEU A 253 -8.17 11.34 9.67
C LEU A 253 -7.97 9.95 10.29
N ARG A 254 -7.54 8.96 9.49
CA ARG A 254 -7.21 7.61 9.97
C ARG A 254 -6.05 7.59 10.96
N ALA A 255 -5.04 8.45 10.75
CA ALA A 255 -3.86 8.52 11.60
C ALA A 255 -4.17 9.11 12.98
N TRP A 256 -4.85 10.27 13.01
CA TRP A 256 -4.93 11.11 14.22
C TRP A 256 -6.36 11.40 14.70
N GLY A 257 -7.38 10.97 13.96
CA GLY A 257 -8.77 11.35 14.23
C GLY A 257 -9.11 12.77 13.74
N PRO A 258 -10.35 13.23 13.96
CA PRO A 258 -10.74 14.58 13.58
C PRO A 258 -9.89 15.58 14.36
N GLN A 259 -9.14 16.42 13.65
CA GLN A 259 -8.49 17.57 14.26
C GLN A 259 -9.60 18.48 14.77
N LYS A 260 -9.60 18.78 16.08
CA LYS A 260 -10.57 19.71 16.67
C LYS A 260 -10.55 21.01 15.86
N ARG A 261 -11.56 21.21 15.02
CA ARG A 261 -11.88 22.52 14.46
C ARG A 261 -12.29 23.37 15.66
N CYS A 262 -11.62 24.50 15.91
CA CYS A 262 -12.08 25.45 16.92
C CYS A 262 -13.58 25.70 16.71
N GLU A 263 -14.33 25.49 17.78
CA GLU A 263 -15.71 25.87 18.03
C GLU A 263 -16.52 26.32 16.81
N GLN A 264 -17.26 25.40 16.19
CA GLN A 264 -18.63 25.65 15.77
C GLN A 264 -19.36 24.31 15.56
N LYS A 265 -20.33 24.12 16.47
CA LYS A 265 -21.53 23.27 16.49
C LYS A 265 -21.58 22.00 15.64
N GLU A 266 -21.79 20.90 16.37
CA GLU A 266 -22.61 19.73 16.07
C GLU A 266 -23.33 19.74 14.71
N GLU A 267 -22.79 18.96 13.78
CA GLU A 267 -23.56 18.06 12.93
C GLU A 267 -22.67 16.85 12.68
N GLU A 268 -22.95 15.76 13.41
CA GLU A 268 -22.50 14.41 13.07
C GLU A 268 -23.20 13.98 11.78
N GLU A 269 -22.84 14.61 10.67
CA GLU A 269 -22.96 13.96 9.38
C GLU A 269 -21.62 13.28 9.14
N GLU A 270 -21.61 11.95 9.30
CA GLU A 270 -20.71 11.11 8.52
C GLU A 270 -20.95 11.47 7.05
N CYS A 271 -20.32 12.54 6.58
CA CYS A 271 -20.33 12.95 5.19
C CYS A 271 -19.68 11.79 4.45
N CYS A 272 -20.54 10.94 3.90
CA CYS A 272 -20.14 9.85 3.05
C CYS A 272 -19.68 10.55 1.77
N MET A 273 -18.44 11.04 1.77
CA MET A 273 -17.95 11.92 0.71
C MET A 273 -18.00 11.24 -0.66
N TRP A 274 -17.94 9.91 -0.68
CA TRP A 274 -18.23 9.12 -1.87
C TRP A 274 -19.70 9.23 -2.32
N PHE A 275 -20.67 9.15 -1.41
CA PHE A 275 -22.09 9.32 -1.72
C PHE A 275 -22.35 10.72 -2.28
N ASP A 276 -21.79 11.76 -1.67
CA ASP A 276 -21.99 13.13 -2.13
C ASP A 276 -21.30 13.39 -3.47
N ALA A 277 -20.06 12.92 -3.66
CA ALA A 277 -19.37 12.99 -4.94
C ALA A 277 -20.08 12.19 -6.05
N PHE A 278 -20.70 11.05 -5.70
CA PHE A 278 -21.38 10.17 -6.65
C PHE A 278 -22.74 10.71 -7.08
N PHE A 279 -23.56 11.21 -6.14
CA PHE A 279 -24.91 11.69 -6.42
C PHE A 279 -24.98 13.19 -6.74
N TYR A 280 -24.01 13.99 -6.30
CA TYR A 280 -23.98 15.46 -6.49
C TYR A 280 -22.67 15.99 -7.10
N PRO A 281 -22.24 15.51 -8.28
CA PRO A 281 -20.95 15.87 -8.89
C PRO A 281 -20.81 17.36 -9.27
N GLN A 282 -21.92 18.11 -9.34
CA GLN A 282 -21.94 19.52 -9.75
C GLN A 282 -21.51 20.49 -8.64
N GLN A 283 -21.62 20.10 -7.36
CA GLN A 283 -21.27 20.96 -6.22
C GLN A 283 -19.75 21.12 -6.04
N GLN A 284 -18.94 20.14 -6.51
CA GLN A 284 -17.47 20.23 -6.46
C GLN A 284 -16.90 21.17 -7.53
N GLN A 285 -17.58 21.34 -8.67
CA GLN A 285 -17.13 22.28 -9.72
C GLN A 285 -17.32 23.74 -9.31
N GLN A 286 -18.37 24.05 -8.54
CA GLN A 286 -18.61 25.39 -8.00
C GLN A 286 -17.61 25.75 -6.89
N GLN A 287 -17.25 24.82 -6.00
CA GLN A 287 -16.23 25.07 -4.97
C GLN A 287 -14.82 25.26 -5.54
N GLN A 288 -14.48 24.58 -6.64
CA GLN A 288 -13.21 24.80 -7.33
C GLN A 288 -13.17 26.16 -8.05
N GLN A 289 -14.31 26.60 -8.63
CA GLN A 289 -14.43 27.93 -9.23
C GLN A 289 -14.38 29.05 -8.18
N GLU A 290 -15.06 28.91 -7.05
CA GLU A 290 -15.02 29.89 -5.94
C GLU A 290 -13.60 29.98 -5.32
N SER A 291 -12.89 28.86 -5.16
CA SER A 291 -11.49 28.88 -4.69
C SER A 291 -10.51 29.55 -5.66
N SER A 292 -10.79 29.50 -6.97
CA SER A 292 -9.97 30.20 -7.98
C SER A 292 -10.28 31.69 -8.08
N GLU A 293 -11.48 32.13 -7.70
CA GLU A 293 -11.85 33.54 -7.65
C GLU A 293 -11.34 34.23 -6.37
N GLU A 294 -11.18 33.50 -5.25
CA GLU A 294 -10.55 34.03 -4.03
C GLU A 294 -9.03 34.24 -4.19
N ASP A 295 -8.31 33.34 -4.89
CA ASP A 295 -6.87 33.48 -5.19
C ASP A 295 -6.54 34.63 -6.18
N GLU A 296 -7.51 35.05 -7.02
CA GLU A 296 -7.35 36.21 -7.91
C GLU A 296 -7.52 37.54 -7.17
N HIS A 297 -8.24 37.56 -6.05
CA HIS A 297 -8.48 38.78 -5.27
C HIS A 297 -7.38 39.09 -4.23
N GLU A 298 -6.56 38.12 -3.80
CA GLU A 298 -5.40 38.37 -2.93
C GLU A 298 -4.15 38.88 -3.67
N ASN A 299 -4.11 38.82 -5.01
CA ASN A 299 -2.99 39.33 -5.81
C ASN A 299 -3.18 40.76 -6.37
N GLN A 300 -4.17 41.51 -5.86
CA GLN A 300 -4.41 42.92 -6.25
C GLN A 300 -4.50 43.91 -5.07
N ALA A 301 -3.86 43.61 -3.93
CA ALA A 301 -3.67 44.56 -2.83
C ALA A 301 -2.19 44.74 -2.46
#